data_AF-A0A3N5VGH3-F1
#
_entry.id   AF-A0A3N5VGH3-F1
#
_cell.length_a   1.000
_cell.length_b   1.000
_cell.length_c   1.000
_cell.angle_alpha   90.00
_cell.angle_beta   90.00
_cell.angle_gamma   90.00
#
_symmetry.space_group_name_H-M   'P 1'
#
loop_
_entity.id
_entity.type
_entity.pdbx_description
1 polymer ?
#
loop_
_entity_poly.entity_id
_entity_poly.type
_entity_poly.pdbx_seq_one_letter_code
_entity_poly.pdbx_strand_id
1 'polypeptide(L)' 'MAGALSARGQGVRAIVAALQSQRIETPSWGYGNSGTRFKVFPAPG' A
#
# COMPACT_ATOMS: atom_id res chain seq x y z
N MET A 1 8.58 1.52 17.50
CA MET A 1 7.30 1.16 16.83
C MET A 1 6.61 -0.06 17.44
N ALA A 2 7.30 -1.20 17.62
CA ALA A 2 6.71 -2.41 18.22
C ALA A 2 6.10 -2.21 19.63
N GLY A 3 6.73 -1.39 20.47
CA GLY A 3 6.23 -1.14 21.83
C GLY A 3 4.83 -0.54 21.91
N ALA A 4 4.43 0.29 20.94
CA ALA A 4 3.11 0.92 20.91
C ALA A 4 1.98 -0.04 20.52
N LEU A 5 2.30 -1.15 19.85
CA LEU A 5 1.34 -2.19 19.47
C LEU A 5 1.15 -3.17 20.62
N SER A 6 2.25 -3.56 21.28
CA SER A 6 2.20 -4.39 22.49
C SER A 6 1.45 -3.71 23.63
N ALA A 7 1.63 -2.40 23.84
CA ALA A 7 0.88 -1.62 24.83
C ALA A 7 -0.65 -1.60 24.57
N ARG A 8 -1.07 -1.85 23.32
CA ARG A 8 -2.48 -2.00 22.93
C ARG A 8 -2.97 -3.46 22.92
N GLY A 9 -2.13 -4.40 23.39
CA GLY A 9 -2.43 -5.83 23.38
C GLY A 9 -2.42 -6.46 21.99
N GLN A 10 -1.85 -5.79 20.98
CA GLN A 10 -1.83 -6.28 19.61
C GLN A 10 -0.51 -6.97 19.27
N GLY A 11 -0.61 -8.24 18.84
CA GLY A 11 0.54 -9.03 18.42
C GLY A 11 1.02 -8.64 17.02
N VAL A 12 2.26 -8.14 16.92
CA VAL A 12 2.87 -7.73 15.63
C VAL A 12 2.84 -8.85 14.59
N ARG A 13 3.15 -10.09 14.99
CA ARG A 13 3.15 -11.24 14.07
C ARG A 13 1.75 -11.54 13.52
N ALA A 14 0.72 -11.43 14.36
CA ALA A 14 -0.67 -11.65 13.94
C ALA A 14 -1.13 -10.55 12.98
N ILE A 15 -0.76 -9.30 13.23
CA ILE A 15 -1.06 -8.18 12.31
C ILE A 15 -0.39 -8.39 10.96
N VAL A 16 0.88 -8.75 10.93
CA VAL A 16 1.60 -8.99 9.67
C VAL A 16 0.93 -10.12 8.88
N ALA A 17 0.57 -11.22 9.55
CA ALA A 17 -0.14 -12.33 8.91
C ALA A 17 -1.50 -11.90 8.31
N ALA A 18 -2.24 -11.04 9.02
CA ALA A 18 -3.50 -10.50 8.53
C ALA A 18 -3.32 -9.53 7.36
N LEU A 19 -2.25 -8.72 7.34
CA LEU A 19 -1.95 -7.83 6.20
C LEU A 19 -1.54 -8.62 4.96
N GLN A 20 -0.80 -9.71 5.13
CA GLN A 20 -0.38 -10.57 4.02
C GLN A 20 -1.53 -11.31 3.34
N SER A 21 -2.65 -11.54 4.04
CA SER A 21 -3.83 -12.20 3.45
C SER A 21 -4.69 -11.27 2.61
N GLN A 22 -4.47 -9.95 2.66
CA GLN A 22 -5.24 -8.99 1.88
C GLN A 22 -4.92 -9.14 0.39
N ARG A 23 -5.97 -9.13 -0.43
CA ARG A 23 -5.85 -9.05 -1.90
C ARG A 23 -6.03 -7.60 -2.29
N ILE A 24 -5.00 -7.03 -2.92
CA ILE A 24 -5.04 -5.68 -3.47
C ILE A 24 -5.18 -5.81 -4.98
N GLU A 25 -6.29 -5.31 -5.51
CA GLU A 25 -6.50 -5.26 -6.96
C GLU A 25 -5.58 -4.20 -7.56
N THR A 26 -4.97 -4.55 -8.69
CA THR A 26 -4.12 -3.60 -9.43
C THR A 26 -4.85 -3.14 -10.68
N PRO A 27 -5.08 -1.83 -10.85
CA PRO A 27 -5.73 -1.33 -12.05
C PRO A 27 -4.80 -1.48 -13.26
N SER A 28 -5.33 -1.97 -14.38
CA SER A 28 -4.56 -2.14 -15.63
C SER A 28 -4.01 -0.82 -16.18
N TRP A 29 -4.69 0.29 -15.93
CA TRP A 29 -4.28 1.62 -16.39
C TRP A 29 -3.22 2.29 -15.49
N GLY A 30 -2.94 1.73 -14.32
CA GLY A 30 -2.06 2.35 -13.32
C GLY A 30 -0.56 2.30 -13.64
N TYR A 31 -0.17 1.60 -14.71
CA TYR A 31 1.23 1.42 -15.11
C TYR A 31 1.77 2.49 -16.08
N GLY A 32 0.90 3.41 -16.54
CA GLY A 32 1.26 4.43 -17.51
C GLY A 32 1.70 5.77 -16.91
N ASN A 33 1.87 6.74 -17.80
CA ASN A 33 2.10 8.14 -17.44
C ASN A 33 0.94 8.68 -16.60
N SER A 34 1.25 9.47 -15.58
CA SER A 34 0.26 10.05 -14.67
C SER A 34 -0.09 11.48 -15.07
N GLY A 35 -1.29 11.96 -14.77
CA GLY A 35 -1.64 13.33 -15.15
C GLY A 35 -3.00 13.81 -14.68
N THR A 36 -3.32 15.04 -15.08
CA THR A 36 -4.63 15.67 -14.91
C THR A 36 -5.12 16.21 -16.25
N ARG A 37 -6.30 16.85 -16.27
CA ARG A 37 -6.84 17.54 -17.46
C ARG A 37 -5.91 18.62 -18.04
N PHE A 38 -4.93 19.09 -17.28
CA PHE A 38 -4.01 20.15 -17.72
C PHE A 38 -2.70 19.62 -18.32
N LYS A 39 -2.23 18.46 -17.83
CA LYS A 39 -0.93 17.91 -18.23
C LYS A 39 -0.77 16.44 -17.85
N VAL A 40 -0.12 15.69 -18.74
CA VAL A 40 0.38 14.33 -18.50
C VAL A 40 1.90 14.39 -18.26
N PHE A 41 2.37 13.61 -17.30
CA PHE A 41 3.75 13.49 -16.84
C PHE A 41 4.24 12.06 -17.02
N PRO A 42 5.37 11.84 -17.71
CA PRO A 42 5.89 10.51 -17.91
C PRO A 42 6.37 9.87 -16.61
N ALA A 43 6.08 8.58 -16.44
CA ALA A 43 6.67 7.80 -15.37
C ALA A 43 8.17 7.56 -15.67
N PRO A 44 9.07 7.62 -14.68
CA PRO A 44 10.45 7.21 -14.87
C PRO A 44 10.53 5.74 -15.30
N GLY A 45 11.37 5.46 -16.29
CA GLY A 45 11.78 4.12 -16.71
C GLY A 45 13.21 3.85 -16.28
#